data_AF-A0A662IL15-F1
#
_entry.id   AF-A0A662IL15-F1
#
_cell.length_a   1.000
_cell.length_b   1.000
_cell.length_c   1.000
_cell.angle_alpha   90.00
_cell.angle_beta   90.00
_cell.angle_gamma   90.00
#
_symmetry.space_group_name_H-M   'P 1'
#
loop_
_entity.id
_entity.type
_entity.pdbx_description
1 polymer ?
#
loop_
_entity_poly.entity_id
_entity_poly.type
_entity_poly.pdbx_seq_one_letter_code
_entity_poly.pdbx_strand_id
1 'polypeptide(L)'
;MFRKRAREEEYRTLLIQYRELLEKLQRENSELREALEDARRRIEAMLKLFFPDLYAKRRDRSLDEAIRLLADGLDSWRRELQERERALTRLKALKETCIEVPDLEKVRDKLRQLNEAEIEALKLALMGYCTTRSLSEEMGIAWKEAESILEDLCGRGFLEVLRVKTGRSSRGIPVFFPSPYGEAASKVLLSKPWNLVHAEVLKDKGMYVGNSELIRRAEVRLRQSGYKVVTEFDDPSECSFQYSKGVHRADLAVYVNSQKRQVMKILVECESMSNPVSQVSKMLDAYYEKFRRIFIVVGSRLARRMMVQRACYWAWRRKEELVMELRVESIDRLNRLESMPKYVLTRLTSRIFKN
;
A
#
# COMPACT_ATOMS: atom_id res chain seq x y z
N MET A 1 9.59 -82.41 0.15
CA MET A 1 9.47 -81.52 -1.03
C MET A 1 8.55 -80.31 -0.77
N PHE A 2 7.37 -80.49 -0.18
CA PHE A 2 6.41 -79.40 0.11
C PHE A 2 6.92 -78.25 1.01
N ARG A 3 7.70 -78.55 2.07
CA ARG A 3 8.28 -77.51 2.94
C ARG A 3 9.29 -76.57 2.26
N LYS A 4 9.95 -77.01 1.18
CA LYS A 4 10.89 -76.15 0.42
C LYS A 4 10.14 -75.18 -0.49
N ARG A 5 9.08 -75.65 -1.17
CA ARG A 5 8.23 -74.80 -2.02
C ARG A 5 7.48 -73.72 -1.22
N ALA A 6 6.95 -74.07 -0.04
CA ALA A 6 6.30 -73.10 0.83
C ALA A 6 7.26 -71.98 1.29
N ARG A 7 8.52 -72.31 1.61
CA ARG A 7 9.55 -71.31 1.94
C ARG A 7 9.93 -70.45 0.74
N GLU A 8 10.05 -71.03 -0.46
CA GLU A 8 10.34 -70.25 -1.67
C GLU A 8 9.24 -69.25 -1.99
N GLU A 9 7.98 -69.61 -1.75
CA GLU A 9 6.82 -68.74 -1.96
C GLU A 9 6.74 -67.64 -0.89
N GLU A 10 7.09 -67.97 0.36
CA GLU A 10 7.27 -67.00 1.45
C GLU A 10 8.39 -65.99 1.15
N TYR A 11 9.54 -66.44 0.65
CA TYR A 11 10.63 -65.56 0.22
C TYR A 11 10.26 -64.67 -0.96
N ARG A 12 9.49 -65.17 -1.93
CA ARG A 12 8.97 -64.35 -3.04
C ARG A 12 8.03 -63.26 -2.55
N THR A 13 7.15 -63.60 -1.61
CA THR A 13 6.22 -62.64 -1.00
C THR A 13 6.99 -61.55 -0.22
N LEU A 14 8.00 -61.95 0.57
CA LEU A 14 8.87 -61.02 1.27
C LEU A 14 9.65 -60.10 0.30
N LEU A 15 10.14 -60.62 -0.82
CA LEU A 15 10.84 -59.82 -1.83
C LEU A 15 9.93 -58.75 -2.46
N ILE A 16 8.65 -59.06 -2.68
CA ILE A 16 7.66 -58.10 -3.17
C ILE A 16 7.41 -57.03 -2.11
N GLN A 17 7.17 -57.43 -0.86
CA GLN A 17 6.97 -56.50 0.26
C GLN A 17 8.17 -55.57 0.49
N TYR A 18 9.40 -56.09 0.40
CA TYR A 18 10.60 -55.26 0.53
C TYR A 18 10.78 -54.28 -0.62
N ARG A 19 10.38 -54.63 -1.85
CA ARG A 19 10.41 -53.71 -2.99
C ARG A 19 9.40 -52.57 -2.81
N GLU A 20 8.17 -52.90 -2.42
CA GLU A 20 7.13 -51.89 -2.16
C GLU A 20 7.55 -50.93 -1.03
N LEU A 21 8.15 -51.46 0.04
CA LEU A 21 8.67 -50.65 1.14
C LEU A 21 9.81 -49.74 0.67
N LEU A 22 10.73 -50.24 -0.16
CA LEU A 22 11.82 -49.45 -0.71
C LEU A 22 11.30 -48.30 -1.58
N GLU A 23 10.33 -48.56 -2.46
CA GLU A 23 9.71 -47.52 -3.28
C GLU A 23 9.00 -46.46 -2.44
N LYS A 24 8.29 -46.87 -1.39
CA LYS A 24 7.65 -45.94 -0.46
C LYS A 24 8.66 -45.05 0.25
N LEU A 25 9.74 -45.64 0.76
CA LEU A 25 10.84 -44.89 1.40
C LEU A 25 11.53 -43.94 0.43
N GLN A 26 11.68 -44.31 -0.84
CA GLN A 26 12.24 -43.42 -1.86
C GLN A 26 11.34 -42.21 -2.12
N ARG A 27 10.01 -42.41 -2.21
CA ARG A 27 9.04 -41.32 -2.38
C ARG A 27 9.03 -40.38 -1.17
N GLU A 28 8.92 -40.92 0.05
CA GLU A 28 8.97 -40.12 1.27
C GLU A 28 10.28 -39.32 1.38
N ASN A 29 11.42 -39.92 1.00
CA ASN A 29 12.71 -39.23 0.99
C ASN A 29 12.74 -38.10 -0.06
N SER A 30 12.15 -38.30 -1.24
CA SER A 30 12.04 -37.21 -2.24
C SER A 30 11.16 -36.06 -1.76
N GLU A 31 10.00 -36.34 -1.16
CA GLU A 31 9.08 -35.33 -0.62
C GLU A 31 9.76 -34.54 0.52
N LEU A 32 10.47 -35.23 1.42
CA LEU A 32 11.22 -34.59 2.50
C LEU A 32 12.34 -33.69 1.98
N ARG A 33 13.03 -34.09 0.91
CA ARG A 33 14.07 -33.27 0.28
C ARG A 33 13.48 -32.00 -0.33
N GLU A 34 12.35 -32.09 -1.02
CA GLU A 34 11.65 -30.92 -1.57
C GLU A 34 11.19 -29.97 -0.46
N ALA A 35 10.60 -30.50 0.61
CA ALA A 35 10.16 -29.71 1.76
C ALA A 35 11.33 -29.01 2.47
N LEU A 36 12.48 -29.69 2.64
CA LEU A 36 13.69 -29.10 3.22
C LEU A 36 14.26 -27.98 2.36
N GLU A 37 14.26 -28.16 1.04
CA GLU A 37 14.74 -27.15 0.10
C GLU A 37 13.82 -25.92 0.08
N ASP A 38 12.49 -26.11 0.14
CA ASP A 38 11.53 -25.01 0.27
C ASP A 38 11.71 -24.26 1.61
N ALA A 39 11.86 -24.99 2.72
CA ALA A 39 12.13 -24.40 4.03
C ALA A 39 13.42 -23.58 4.01
N ARG A 40 14.48 -24.10 3.39
CA ARG A 40 15.76 -23.39 3.22
C ARG A 40 15.56 -22.08 2.45
N ARG A 41 14.90 -22.12 1.30
CA ARG A 41 14.62 -20.91 0.49
C ARG A 41 13.85 -19.86 1.27
N ARG A 42 12.84 -20.27 2.06
CA ARG A 42 12.05 -19.35 2.90
C ARG A 42 12.91 -18.69 3.97
N ILE A 43 13.77 -19.44 4.65
CA ILE A 43 14.66 -18.90 5.68
C ILE A 43 15.70 -17.97 5.07
N GLU A 44 16.30 -18.34 3.94
CA GLU A 44 17.23 -17.46 3.22
C GLU A 44 16.55 -16.15 2.78
N ALA A 45 15.31 -16.23 2.28
CA ALA A 45 14.51 -15.04 1.96
C ALA A 45 14.26 -14.17 3.20
N MET A 46 13.91 -14.76 4.35
CA MET A 46 13.76 -14.04 5.61
C MET A 46 15.09 -13.39 6.06
N LEU A 47 16.21 -14.10 6.01
CA LEU A 47 17.51 -13.53 6.35
C LEU A 47 17.89 -12.37 5.44
N LYS A 48 17.69 -12.52 4.13
CA LYS A 48 17.93 -11.46 3.13
C LYS A 48 17.08 -10.22 3.40
N LEU A 49 15.82 -10.41 3.81
CA LEU A 49 14.88 -9.33 4.11
C LEU A 49 15.15 -8.64 5.44
N PHE A 50 15.32 -9.45 6.49
CA PHE A 50 15.30 -8.95 7.86
C PHE A 50 16.69 -8.65 8.42
N PHE A 51 17.70 -9.37 7.94
CA PHE A 51 19.06 -9.33 8.46
C PHE A 51 20.09 -9.36 7.31
N PRO A 52 20.06 -8.37 6.39
CA PRO A 52 20.91 -8.38 5.19
C PRO A 52 22.40 -8.46 5.51
N ASP A 53 22.86 -7.86 6.62
CA ASP A 53 24.25 -7.95 7.08
C ASP A 53 24.61 -9.35 7.55
N LEU A 54 23.68 -10.05 8.20
CA LEU A 54 23.88 -11.45 8.57
C LEU A 54 23.88 -12.32 7.32
N TYR A 55 22.99 -12.07 6.35
CA TYR A 55 22.92 -12.78 5.08
C TYR A 55 24.21 -12.63 4.25
N ALA A 56 24.72 -11.41 4.09
CA ALA A 56 25.89 -11.11 3.25
C ALA A 56 27.19 -11.76 3.73
N LYS A 57 27.33 -12.07 5.02
CA LYS A 57 28.57 -12.56 5.61
C LYS A 57 28.95 -14.01 5.25
N ARG A 58 28.01 -14.86 4.81
CA ARG A 58 28.29 -16.27 4.40
C ARG A 58 27.23 -16.81 3.43
N ARG A 59 27.65 -17.19 2.21
CA ARG A 59 26.79 -17.60 1.08
C ARG A 59 26.33 -19.06 1.09
N ASP A 60 27.07 -19.97 1.73
CA ASP A 60 26.71 -21.40 1.79
C ASP A 60 26.45 -21.79 3.25
N ARG A 61 25.17 -22.03 3.60
CA ARG A 61 24.77 -22.45 4.95
C ARG A 61 23.98 -23.74 4.90
N SER A 62 24.19 -24.58 5.91
CA SER A 62 23.22 -25.62 6.25
C SER A 62 21.92 -24.97 6.75
N LEU A 63 20.80 -25.68 6.64
CA LEU A 63 19.50 -25.22 7.13
C LEU A 63 19.56 -24.84 8.62
N ASP A 64 20.27 -25.63 9.43
CA ASP A 64 20.46 -25.40 10.86
C ASP A 64 21.18 -24.08 11.17
N GLU A 65 22.23 -23.75 10.42
CA GLU A 65 22.93 -22.47 10.59
C GLU A 65 22.05 -21.29 10.20
N ALA A 66 21.24 -21.44 9.14
CA ALA A 66 20.30 -20.42 8.72
C ALA A 66 19.21 -20.20 9.78
N ILE A 67 18.69 -21.27 10.41
CA ILE A 67 17.73 -21.20 11.52
C ILE A 67 18.35 -20.46 12.73
N ARG A 68 19.57 -20.81 13.13
CA ARG A 68 20.24 -20.17 14.28
C ARG A 68 20.43 -18.67 14.09
N LEU A 69 20.90 -18.27 12.90
CA LEU A 69 21.10 -16.86 12.58
C LEU A 69 19.81 -16.08 12.49
N LEU A 70 18.73 -16.72 12.02
CA LEU A 70 17.40 -16.12 12.06
C LEU A 70 16.93 -15.93 13.50
N ALA A 71 17.13 -16.93 14.38
CA ALA A 71 16.77 -16.85 15.79
C ALA A 71 17.53 -15.72 16.50
N ASP A 72 18.85 -15.64 16.32
CA ASP A 72 19.70 -14.58 16.90
C ASP A 72 19.26 -13.19 16.41
N GLY A 73 18.99 -13.07 15.11
CA GLY A 73 18.47 -11.84 14.52
C GLY A 73 17.11 -11.44 15.12
N LEU A 74 16.18 -12.39 15.24
CA LEU A 74 14.85 -12.16 15.82
C LEU A 74 14.94 -11.75 17.29
N ASP A 75 15.85 -12.33 18.07
CA ASP A 75 16.06 -11.95 19.46
C ASP A 75 16.65 -10.54 19.60
N SER A 76 17.62 -10.17 18.74
CA SER A 76 18.12 -8.79 18.70
C SER A 76 17.01 -7.82 18.30
N TRP A 77 16.22 -8.17 17.29
CA TRP A 77 15.15 -7.31 16.80
C TRP A 77 14.03 -7.16 17.82
N ARG A 78 13.72 -8.21 18.58
CA ARG A 78 12.78 -8.16 19.72
C ARG A 78 13.26 -7.17 20.77
N ARG A 79 14.55 -7.14 21.12
CA ARG A 79 15.12 -6.18 22.07
C ARG A 79 14.99 -4.74 21.56
N GLU A 80 15.35 -4.50 20.31
CA GLU A 80 15.21 -3.17 19.69
C GLU A 80 13.74 -2.70 19.65
N LEU A 81 12.80 -3.60 19.32
CA LEU A 81 11.38 -3.29 19.31
C LEU A 81 10.87 -2.93 20.70
N GLN A 82 11.27 -3.64 21.74
CA GLN A 82 10.91 -3.32 23.13
C GLN A 82 11.46 -1.95 23.56
N GLU A 83 12.69 -1.61 23.18
CA GLU A 83 13.27 -0.29 23.45
C GLU A 83 12.55 0.83 22.70
N ARG A 84 12.24 0.60 21.42
CA ARG A 84 11.47 1.55 20.60
C ARG A 84 10.04 1.70 21.10
N GLU A 85 9.39 0.64 21.54
CA GLU A 85 8.04 0.69 22.11
C GLU A 85 8.04 1.50 23.40
N ARG A 86 9.04 1.30 24.28
CA ARG A 86 9.22 2.15 25.47
C ARG A 86 9.44 3.62 25.11
N ALA A 87 10.20 3.92 24.06
CA ALA A 87 10.41 5.28 23.57
C ALA A 87 9.14 5.88 22.93
N LEU A 88 8.39 5.09 22.17
CA LEU A 88 7.13 5.47 21.52
C LEU A 88 6.00 5.68 22.53
N THR A 89 5.92 4.89 23.59
CA THR A 89 4.94 5.07 24.68
C THR A 89 5.22 6.37 25.43
N ARG A 90 6.50 6.72 25.64
CA ARG A 90 6.90 8.04 26.18
C ARG A 90 6.51 9.20 25.24
N LEU A 91 6.63 9.01 23.92
CA LEU A 91 6.24 10.01 22.92
C LEU A 91 4.73 10.12 22.69
N LYS A 92 3.98 9.01 22.77
CA LYS A 92 2.51 8.98 22.67
C LYS A 92 1.86 9.69 23.86
N ALA A 93 2.40 9.49 25.07
CA ALA A 93 2.00 10.24 26.27
C ALA A 93 2.17 11.77 26.12
N LEU A 94 3.01 12.23 25.19
CA LEU A 94 3.24 13.65 24.89
C LEU A 94 2.42 14.18 23.68
N LYS A 95 1.78 13.30 22.88
CA LYS A 95 1.18 13.67 21.58
C LYS A 95 -0.22 13.12 21.30
N GLU A 96 -0.90 12.52 22.27
CA GLU A 96 -2.31 12.17 22.13
C GLU A 96 -3.19 13.43 22.14
N THR A 97 -3.25 14.11 21.00
CA THR A 97 -4.50 14.79 20.62
C THR A 97 -5.36 13.72 19.96
N CYS A 98 -6.26 13.13 20.74
CA CYS A 98 -7.44 12.48 20.19
C CYS A 98 -8.06 13.45 19.18
N ILE A 99 -8.14 13.06 17.92
CA ILE A 99 -8.96 13.78 16.95
C ILE A 99 -10.38 13.58 17.47
N GLU A 100 -10.98 14.62 18.06
CA GLU A 100 -12.36 14.58 18.53
C GLU A 100 -13.23 14.12 17.37
N VAL A 101 -13.89 12.97 17.55
CA VAL A 101 -14.92 12.51 16.62
C VAL A 101 -16.07 13.48 16.79
N PRO A 102 -16.44 14.26 15.76
CA PRO A 102 -17.49 15.25 15.92
C PRO A 102 -18.83 14.56 16.22
N ASP A 103 -19.62 15.18 17.10
CA ASP A 103 -20.98 14.77 17.39
C ASP A 103 -21.84 14.84 16.11
N LEU A 104 -22.54 13.74 15.80
CA LEU A 104 -23.34 13.61 14.59
C LEU A 104 -24.53 14.58 14.56
N GLU A 105 -25.09 14.96 15.72
CA GLU A 105 -26.16 15.98 15.76
C GLU A 105 -25.63 17.35 15.37
N LYS A 106 -24.47 17.75 15.89
CA LYS A 106 -23.81 19.01 15.49
C LYS A 106 -23.46 19.02 14.00
N VAL A 107 -23.06 17.87 13.44
CA VAL A 107 -22.81 17.74 11.99
C VAL A 107 -24.10 17.94 11.20
N ARG A 108 -25.22 17.34 11.62
CA ARG A 108 -26.53 17.53 10.99
C ARG A 108 -26.97 18.98 11.01
N ASP A 109 -26.81 19.67 12.13
CA ASP A 109 -27.17 21.08 12.26
C ASP A 109 -26.32 21.97 11.35
N LYS A 110 -25.00 21.73 11.27
CA LYS A 110 -24.14 22.44 10.31
C LYS A 110 -24.53 22.16 8.86
N LEU A 111 -24.90 20.92 8.53
CA LEU A 111 -25.33 20.56 7.17
C LEU A 111 -26.64 21.26 6.77
N ARG A 112 -27.57 21.48 7.71
CA ARG A 112 -28.81 22.24 7.47
C ARG A 112 -28.58 23.71 7.10
N GLN A 113 -27.41 24.26 7.42
CA GLN A 113 -27.01 25.63 7.06
C GLN A 113 -26.41 25.74 5.66
N LEU A 114 -26.20 24.62 4.98
CA LEU A 114 -25.72 24.59 3.60
C LEU A 114 -26.90 24.66 2.63
N ASN A 115 -26.73 25.40 1.54
CA ASN A 115 -27.67 25.36 0.42
C ASN A 115 -27.51 24.07 -0.41
N GLU A 116 -28.43 23.82 -1.34
CA GLU A 116 -28.42 22.58 -2.14
C GLU A 116 -27.15 22.41 -2.98
N ALA A 117 -26.61 23.50 -3.54
CA ALA A 117 -25.39 23.47 -4.33
C ALA A 117 -24.16 23.14 -3.47
N GLU A 118 -24.07 23.71 -2.26
CA GLU A 118 -23.01 23.40 -1.27
C GLU A 118 -23.10 21.94 -0.80
N ILE A 119 -24.31 21.42 -0.58
CA ILE A 119 -24.52 20.01 -0.20
C ILE A 119 -24.05 19.08 -1.33
N GLU A 120 -24.44 19.37 -2.57
CA GLU A 120 -24.04 18.55 -3.71
C GLU A 120 -22.54 18.63 -3.96
N ALA A 121 -21.95 19.83 -3.86
CA ALA A 121 -20.51 20.00 -3.95
C ALA A 121 -19.76 19.23 -2.87
N LEU A 122 -20.27 19.22 -1.62
CA LEU A 122 -19.69 18.45 -0.53
C LEU A 122 -19.76 16.94 -0.81
N LYS A 123 -20.89 16.43 -1.32
CA LYS A 123 -21.00 15.02 -1.73
C LYS A 123 -19.96 14.68 -2.81
N LEU A 124 -19.87 15.48 -3.87
CA LEU A 124 -18.90 15.26 -4.95
C LEU A 124 -17.46 15.33 -4.46
N ALA A 125 -17.14 16.28 -3.57
CA ALA A 125 -15.82 16.36 -2.95
C ALA A 125 -15.47 15.08 -2.17
N LEU A 126 -16.42 14.54 -1.38
CA LEU A 126 -16.27 13.27 -0.65
C LEU A 126 -16.14 12.05 -1.58
N MET A 127 -16.70 12.13 -2.79
CA MET A 127 -16.58 11.12 -3.84
C MET A 127 -15.29 11.25 -4.68
N GLY A 128 -14.39 12.19 -4.36
CA GLY A 128 -13.09 12.32 -5.03
C GLY A 128 -13.03 13.38 -6.14
N TYR A 129 -14.04 14.23 -6.28
CA TYR A 129 -13.99 15.43 -7.12
C TYR A 129 -13.30 16.59 -6.37
N CYS A 130 -12.06 16.32 -5.96
CA CYS A 130 -11.32 17.05 -4.93
C CYS A 130 -10.56 18.30 -5.40
N THR A 131 -10.87 18.84 -6.57
CA THR A 131 -10.22 20.04 -7.13
C THR A 131 -11.26 20.96 -7.74
N THR A 132 -11.00 22.26 -7.79
CA THR A 132 -11.87 23.24 -8.45
C THR A 132 -12.24 22.82 -9.87
N ARG A 133 -11.26 22.32 -10.62
CA ARG A 133 -11.45 21.79 -11.98
C ARG A 133 -12.45 20.65 -12.01
N SER A 134 -12.21 19.61 -11.21
CA SER A 134 -13.05 18.42 -11.23
C SER A 134 -14.47 18.70 -10.75
N LEU A 135 -14.64 19.63 -9.81
CA LEU A 135 -15.96 20.02 -9.31
C LEU A 135 -16.71 20.83 -10.37
N SER A 136 -16.07 21.83 -10.96
CA SER A 136 -16.64 22.65 -12.05
C SER A 136 -17.06 21.78 -13.24
N GLU A 137 -16.22 20.83 -13.65
CA GLU A 137 -16.53 19.89 -14.75
C GLU A 137 -17.72 18.98 -14.43
N GLU A 138 -17.85 18.48 -13.20
CA GLU A 138 -18.94 17.53 -12.84
C GLU A 138 -20.27 18.24 -12.57
N MET A 139 -20.24 19.43 -11.95
CA MET A 139 -21.45 20.22 -11.67
C MET A 139 -21.91 21.07 -12.86
N GLY A 140 -21.08 21.25 -13.90
CA GLY A 140 -21.40 22.11 -15.03
C GLY A 140 -21.44 23.61 -14.68
N ILE A 141 -20.74 24.03 -13.63
CA ILE A 141 -20.70 25.42 -13.13
C ILE A 141 -19.40 26.13 -13.50
N ALA A 142 -19.39 27.45 -13.38
CA ALA A 142 -18.20 28.25 -13.67
C ALA A 142 -17.06 27.94 -12.68
N TRP A 143 -15.80 28.05 -13.14
CA TRP A 143 -14.62 27.80 -12.30
C TRP A 143 -14.63 28.60 -10.98
N LYS A 144 -14.93 29.91 -11.07
CA LYS A 144 -14.96 30.81 -9.91
C LYS A 144 -16.05 30.43 -8.90
N GLU A 145 -17.17 29.91 -9.40
CA GLU A 145 -18.27 29.45 -8.56
C GLU A 145 -17.89 28.17 -7.82
N ALA A 146 -17.30 27.19 -8.51
CA ALA A 146 -16.75 25.98 -7.89
C ALA A 146 -15.66 26.30 -6.85
N GLU A 147 -14.83 27.31 -7.12
CA GLU A 147 -13.80 27.77 -6.19
C GLU A 147 -14.43 28.36 -4.92
N SER A 148 -15.39 29.27 -5.06
CA SER A 148 -16.12 29.88 -3.95
C SER A 148 -16.79 28.82 -3.07
N ILE A 149 -17.52 27.87 -3.67
CA ILE A 149 -18.21 26.82 -2.91
C ILE A 149 -17.22 25.96 -2.10
N LEU A 150 -16.07 25.60 -2.70
CA LEU A 150 -15.05 24.81 -1.99
C LEU A 150 -14.39 25.60 -0.86
N GLU A 151 -14.13 26.89 -1.07
CA GLU A 151 -13.61 27.79 -0.03
C GLU A 151 -14.60 27.97 1.13
N ASP A 152 -15.89 28.12 0.82
CA ASP A 152 -16.96 28.22 1.83
C ASP A 152 -17.09 26.92 2.65
N LEU A 153 -17.02 25.76 2.00
CA LEU A 153 -17.01 24.44 2.67
C LEU A 153 -15.76 24.26 3.56
N CYS A 154 -14.62 24.83 3.16
CA CYS A 154 -13.43 24.92 4.01
C CYS A 154 -13.65 25.86 5.21
N GLY A 155 -14.18 27.06 4.98
CA GLY A 155 -14.46 28.04 6.03
C GLY A 155 -15.44 27.55 7.09
N ARG A 156 -16.44 26.74 6.68
CA ARG A 156 -17.40 26.08 7.58
C ARG A 156 -16.85 24.84 8.28
N GLY A 157 -15.66 24.40 7.88
CA GLY A 157 -14.88 23.34 8.50
C GLY A 157 -15.24 21.93 8.05
N PHE A 158 -15.92 21.74 6.91
CA PHE A 158 -16.20 20.41 6.34
C PHE A 158 -15.02 19.87 5.54
N LEU A 159 -14.29 20.75 4.86
CA LEU A 159 -13.13 20.40 4.05
C LEU A 159 -11.86 21.05 4.59
N GLU A 160 -10.75 20.42 4.31
CA GLU A 160 -9.39 20.94 4.48
C GLU A 160 -8.72 20.96 3.11
N VAL A 161 -7.72 21.83 2.94
CA VAL A 161 -7.04 22.00 1.65
C VAL A 161 -5.53 21.91 1.80
N LEU A 162 -4.89 21.24 0.84
CA LEU A 162 -3.44 21.18 0.74
C LEU A 162 -3.04 21.48 -0.70
N ARG A 163 -2.06 22.37 -0.88
CA ARG A 163 -1.52 22.69 -2.20
C ARG A 163 -0.48 21.66 -2.61
N VAL A 164 -0.75 20.97 -3.70
CA VAL A 164 0.11 19.91 -4.24
C VAL A 164 0.85 20.44 -5.46
N LYS A 165 2.18 20.47 -5.43
CA LYS A 165 2.96 20.86 -6.61
C LYS A 165 2.92 19.74 -7.64
N THR A 166 2.82 20.10 -8.91
CA THR A 166 2.87 19.12 -10.00
C THR A 166 3.97 19.50 -10.97
N GLY A 167 4.38 18.59 -11.86
CA GLY A 167 5.35 18.92 -12.91
C GLY A 167 4.94 20.10 -13.80
N ARG A 168 3.64 20.43 -13.86
CA ARG A 168 3.08 21.54 -14.64
C ARG A 168 2.76 22.79 -13.81
N SER A 169 2.74 22.69 -12.48
CA SER A 169 2.37 23.81 -11.60
C SER A 169 3.29 23.83 -10.38
N SER A 170 4.27 24.72 -10.43
CA SER A 170 5.21 25.00 -9.34
C SER A 170 4.54 25.70 -8.15
N ARG A 171 3.48 26.48 -8.40
CA ARG A 171 2.63 27.12 -7.38
C ARG A 171 1.69 26.14 -6.67
N GLY A 172 1.50 24.96 -7.26
CA GLY A 172 0.66 23.90 -6.73
C GLY A 172 -0.84 24.12 -6.95
N ILE A 173 -1.55 23.00 -7.05
CA ILE A 173 -3.00 22.94 -7.19
C ILE A 173 -3.64 22.68 -5.82
N PRO A 174 -4.75 23.37 -5.47
CA PRO A 174 -5.48 23.06 -4.24
C PRO A 174 -6.16 21.69 -4.39
N VAL A 175 -5.94 20.82 -3.42
CA VAL A 175 -6.63 19.53 -3.28
C VAL A 175 -7.41 19.55 -1.98
N PHE A 176 -8.73 19.42 -2.10
CA PHE A 176 -9.68 19.46 -1.00
C PHE A 176 -9.98 18.04 -0.51
N PHE A 177 -9.93 17.82 0.79
CA PHE A 177 -10.20 16.52 1.42
C PHE A 177 -11.03 16.74 2.69
N PRO A 178 -11.76 15.72 3.19
CA PRO A 178 -12.60 15.92 4.35
C PRO A 178 -11.78 16.24 5.61
N SER A 179 -12.28 17.21 6.36
CA SER A 179 -11.92 17.40 7.77
C SER A 179 -12.57 16.30 8.63
N PRO A 180 -12.34 16.24 9.95
CA PRO A 180 -13.10 15.37 10.84
C PRO A 180 -14.63 15.56 10.74
N TYR A 181 -15.10 16.80 10.54
CA TYR A 181 -16.52 17.08 10.30
C TYR A 181 -16.97 16.60 8.92
N GLY A 182 -16.14 16.72 7.88
CA GLY A 182 -16.42 16.16 6.56
C GLY A 182 -16.50 14.62 6.55
N GLU A 183 -15.62 13.94 7.29
CA GLU A 183 -15.68 12.49 7.46
C GLU A 183 -16.98 12.05 8.15
N ALA A 184 -17.41 12.79 9.17
CA ALA A 184 -18.69 12.56 9.84
C ALA A 184 -19.87 12.87 8.91
N ALA A 185 -19.80 13.96 8.13
CA ALA A 185 -20.81 14.35 7.16
C ALA A 185 -21.01 13.28 6.08
N SER A 186 -19.97 12.55 5.68
CA SER A 186 -20.09 11.41 4.77
C SER A 186 -21.10 10.37 5.26
N LYS A 187 -21.15 10.09 6.56
CA LYS A 187 -22.11 9.14 7.12
C LYS A 187 -23.54 9.66 7.01
N VAL A 188 -23.74 10.97 7.09
CA VAL A 188 -25.06 11.61 7.00
C VAL A 188 -25.52 11.72 5.55
N LEU A 189 -24.65 12.20 4.66
CA LEU A 189 -24.99 12.51 3.27
C LEU A 189 -24.96 11.30 2.34
N LEU A 190 -24.05 10.36 2.58
CA LEU A 190 -23.79 9.20 1.71
C LEU A 190 -24.11 7.87 2.40
N SER A 191 -24.64 7.92 3.63
CA SER A 191 -24.95 6.74 4.47
C SER A 191 -23.75 5.80 4.68
N LYS A 192 -22.52 6.29 4.46
CA LYS A 192 -21.29 5.50 4.48
C LYS A 192 -20.14 6.31 5.08
N PRO A 193 -19.22 5.67 5.83
CA PRO A 193 -18.01 6.35 6.28
C PRO A 193 -17.09 6.62 5.08
N TRP A 194 -16.42 7.77 5.07
CA TRP A 194 -15.64 8.24 3.91
C TRP A 194 -14.57 7.25 3.44
N ASN A 195 -13.98 6.48 4.37
CA ASN A 195 -13.00 5.44 4.06
C ASN A 195 -13.53 4.35 3.11
N LEU A 196 -14.86 4.15 3.03
CA LEU A 196 -15.50 3.17 2.15
C LEU A 196 -16.14 3.80 0.90
N VAL A 197 -16.34 5.13 0.88
CA VAL A 197 -17.05 5.82 -0.22
C VAL A 197 -16.37 5.60 -1.58
N HIS A 198 -15.05 5.74 -1.64
CA HIS A 198 -14.34 5.73 -2.93
C HIS A 198 -14.49 4.43 -3.71
N ALA A 199 -14.36 3.26 -3.06
CA ALA A 199 -14.51 1.98 -3.74
C ALA A 199 -15.95 1.77 -4.26
N GLU A 200 -16.93 2.20 -3.47
CA GLU A 200 -18.35 2.08 -3.82
C GLU A 200 -18.71 2.99 -5.00
N VAL A 201 -18.27 4.25 -4.98
CA VAL A 201 -18.44 5.18 -6.10
C VAL A 201 -17.82 4.62 -7.38
N LEU A 202 -16.66 3.98 -7.29
CA LEU A 202 -16.04 3.34 -8.45
C LEU A 202 -16.85 2.14 -8.95
N LYS A 203 -17.45 1.33 -8.06
CA LYS A 203 -18.32 0.22 -8.46
C LYS A 203 -19.59 0.73 -9.14
N ASP A 204 -20.24 1.73 -8.54
CA ASP A 204 -21.48 2.32 -9.06
C ASP A 204 -21.27 2.93 -10.45
N LYS A 205 -20.09 3.53 -10.70
CA LYS A 205 -19.71 4.08 -12.02
C LYS A 205 -19.10 3.04 -12.98
N GLY A 206 -19.02 1.75 -12.61
CA GLY A 206 -18.41 0.70 -13.45
C GLY A 206 -16.90 0.87 -13.70
N MET A 207 -16.21 1.62 -12.84
CA MET A 207 -14.78 1.96 -12.95
C MET A 207 -13.91 1.22 -11.93
N TYR A 208 -14.50 0.36 -11.11
CA TYR A 208 -13.80 -0.41 -10.10
C TYR A 208 -12.99 -1.55 -10.74
N VAL A 209 -11.72 -1.66 -10.34
CA VAL A 209 -10.84 -2.77 -10.72
C VAL A 209 -10.31 -3.37 -9.42
N GLY A 210 -10.59 -4.65 -9.19
CA GLY A 210 -10.13 -5.37 -8.00
C GLY A 210 -8.61 -5.50 -7.94
N ASN A 211 -8.06 -5.69 -6.73
CA ASN A 211 -6.61 -5.63 -6.51
C ASN A 211 -5.82 -6.62 -7.38
N SER A 212 -6.20 -7.90 -7.36
CA SER A 212 -5.51 -8.94 -8.13
C SER A 212 -5.54 -8.68 -9.63
N GLU A 213 -6.65 -8.16 -10.15
CA GLU A 213 -6.76 -7.80 -11.56
C GLU A 213 -5.92 -6.56 -11.90
N LEU A 214 -5.88 -5.57 -11.01
CA LEU A 214 -5.06 -4.38 -11.18
C LEU A 214 -3.57 -4.72 -11.22
N ILE A 215 -3.11 -5.62 -10.34
CA ILE A 215 -1.72 -6.11 -10.29
C ILE A 215 -1.35 -6.79 -11.61
N ARG A 216 -2.18 -7.74 -12.08
CA ARG A 216 -1.94 -8.46 -13.35
C ARG A 216 -1.88 -7.51 -14.54
N ARG A 217 -2.82 -6.55 -14.63
CA ARG A 217 -2.81 -5.57 -15.72
C ARG A 217 -1.58 -4.67 -15.66
N ALA A 218 -1.18 -4.24 -14.46
CA ALA A 218 -0.01 -3.38 -14.26
C ALA A 218 1.28 -4.11 -14.64
N GLU A 219 1.42 -5.37 -14.23
CA GLU A 219 2.52 -6.26 -14.60
C GLU A 219 2.66 -6.36 -16.12
N VAL A 220 1.57 -6.68 -16.83
CA VAL A 220 1.57 -6.79 -18.29
C VAL A 220 2.00 -5.48 -18.96
N ARG A 221 1.41 -4.34 -18.57
CA ARG A 221 1.71 -3.02 -19.15
C ARG A 221 3.17 -2.61 -18.93
N LEU A 222 3.71 -2.85 -17.75
CA LEU A 222 5.08 -2.51 -17.41
C LEU A 222 6.08 -3.44 -18.13
N ARG A 223 5.78 -4.73 -18.26
CA ARG A 223 6.59 -5.66 -19.07
C ARG A 223 6.60 -5.28 -20.55
N GLN A 224 5.44 -4.92 -21.11
CA GLN A 224 5.33 -4.41 -22.49
C GLN A 224 6.14 -3.13 -22.71
N SER A 225 6.36 -2.36 -21.65
CA SER A 225 7.19 -1.15 -21.68
C SER A 225 8.69 -1.41 -21.50
N GLY A 226 9.09 -2.68 -21.45
CA GLY A 226 10.48 -3.13 -21.40
C GLY A 226 11.06 -3.31 -20.00
N TYR A 227 10.25 -3.22 -18.94
CA TYR A 227 10.73 -3.45 -17.58
C TYR A 227 10.74 -4.94 -17.23
N LYS A 228 11.73 -5.35 -16.42
CA LYS A 228 11.61 -6.58 -15.63
C LYS A 228 10.70 -6.30 -14.44
N VAL A 229 9.65 -7.10 -14.29
CA VAL A 229 8.63 -6.95 -13.23
C VAL A 229 8.46 -8.29 -12.50
N VAL A 230 8.50 -8.22 -11.17
CA VAL A 230 8.20 -9.33 -10.24
C VAL A 230 6.98 -8.90 -9.44
N THR A 231 5.98 -9.77 -9.31
CA THR A 231 4.80 -9.50 -8.49
C THR A 231 4.95 -10.07 -7.09
N GLU A 232 4.13 -9.59 -6.14
CA GLU A 232 4.07 -10.20 -4.81
C GLU A 232 3.60 -11.66 -4.82
N PHE A 233 2.93 -12.11 -5.89
CA PHE A 233 2.51 -13.49 -6.08
C PHE A 233 3.65 -14.39 -6.55
N ASP A 234 4.61 -13.83 -7.29
CA ASP A 234 5.78 -14.56 -7.81
C ASP A 234 6.88 -14.70 -6.76
N ASP A 235 7.29 -13.58 -6.16
CA ASP A 235 8.32 -13.53 -5.13
C ASP A 235 8.00 -12.38 -4.14
N PRO A 236 7.32 -12.69 -3.01
CA PRO A 236 7.01 -11.71 -1.97
C PRO A 236 8.26 -11.04 -1.39
N SER A 237 9.42 -11.71 -1.41
CA SER A 237 10.65 -11.18 -0.83
C SER A 237 11.25 -10.08 -1.68
N GLU A 238 11.14 -10.18 -3.01
CA GLU A 238 11.51 -9.08 -3.90
C GLU A 238 10.54 -7.91 -3.78
N CYS A 239 9.33 -8.09 -3.27
CA CYS A 239 8.37 -6.99 -3.12
C CYS A 239 8.37 -6.36 -1.71
N SER A 240 9.21 -6.84 -0.79
CA SER A 240 9.18 -6.43 0.61
C SER A 240 10.36 -5.52 1.01
N PHE A 241 10.11 -4.62 1.96
CA PHE A 241 11.14 -3.79 2.59
C PHE A 241 10.83 -3.49 4.06
N GLN A 242 11.88 -3.33 4.87
CA GLN A 242 11.75 -3.00 6.28
C GLN A 242 11.58 -1.50 6.52
N TYR A 243 10.76 -1.15 7.52
CA TYR A 243 10.62 0.20 8.07
C TYR A 243 10.40 0.15 9.58
N SER A 244 10.38 1.31 10.25
CA SER A 244 10.43 1.40 11.71
C SER A 244 9.31 0.63 12.43
N LYS A 245 8.15 0.45 11.78
CA LYS A 245 6.98 -0.26 12.34
C LYS A 245 6.81 -1.70 11.82
N GLY A 246 7.78 -2.25 11.06
CA GLY A 246 7.75 -3.64 10.60
C GLY A 246 8.20 -3.80 9.14
N VAL A 247 7.53 -4.69 8.41
CA VAL A 247 7.78 -4.91 6.97
C VAL A 247 6.57 -4.45 6.19
N HIS A 248 6.82 -3.71 5.11
CA HIS A 248 5.84 -3.43 4.09
C HIS A 248 6.13 -4.31 2.88
N ARG A 249 5.07 -4.85 2.28
CA ARG A 249 5.12 -5.61 1.04
C ARG A 249 4.34 -4.85 0.00
N ALA A 250 5.02 -4.43 -1.06
CA ALA A 250 4.42 -3.82 -2.23
C ALA A 250 3.83 -4.89 -3.14
N ASP A 251 2.96 -4.50 -4.06
CA ASP A 251 2.37 -5.45 -5.01
C ASP A 251 3.34 -5.82 -6.15
N LEU A 252 4.25 -4.92 -6.53
CA LEU A 252 5.18 -5.11 -7.64
C LEU A 252 6.58 -4.58 -7.32
N ALA A 253 7.60 -5.30 -7.79
CA ALA A 253 8.97 -4.83 -7.89
C ALA A 253 9.37 -4.68 -9.37
N VAL A 254 9.72 -3.45 -9.76
CA VAL A 254 10.07 -3.07 -11.13
C VAL A 254 11.54 -2.71 -11.20
N TYR A 255 12.28 -3.36 -12.09
CA TYR A 255 13.71 -3.10 -12.30
C TYR A 255 13.91 -2.20 -13.51
N VAL A 256 14.46 -1.02 -13.25
CA VAL A 256 14.73 0.02 -14.25
C VAL A 256 16.22 0.06 -14.54
N ASN A 257 16.59 -0.11 -15.82
CA ASN A 257 17.97 0.06 -16.27
C ASN A 257 18.29 1.56 -16.35
N SER A 258 19.11 2.05 -15.43
CA SER A 258 19.61 3.42 -15.49
C SER A 258 20.67 3.56 -16.59
N GLN A 259 20.75 4.74 -17.20
CA GLN A 259 21.79 5.12 -18.18
C GLN A 259 23.22 4.89 -17.65
N LYS A 260 23.39 4.82 -16.31
CA LYS A 260 24.66 4.51 -15.63
C LYS A 260 24.94 3.00 -15.44
N ARG A 261 24.26 2.12 -16.18
CA ARG A 261 24.35 0.63 -16.05
C ARG A 261 24.02 0.07 -14.66
N GLN A 262 23.40 0.86 -13.78
CA GLN A 262 22.86 0.38 -12.51
C GLN A 262 21.38 0.03 -12.67
N VAL A 263 21.02 -1.18 -12.24
CA VAL A 263 19.62 -1.62 -12.18
C VAL A 263 19.02 -1.07 -10.88
N MET A 264 18.06 -0.16 -10.99
CA MET A 264 17.32 0.35 -9.84
C MET A 264 16.03 -0.43 -9.65
N LYS A 265 15.80 -0.89 -8.43
CA LYS A 265 14.55 -1.53 -8.03
C LYS A 265 13.57 -0.48 -7.50
N ILE A 266 12.41 -0.38 -8.13
CA ILE A 266 11.30 0.50 -7.75
C ILE A 266 10.13 -0.36 -7.31
N LEU A 267 9.64 -0.12 -6.11
CA LEU A 267 8.43 -0.77 -5.59
C LEU A 267 7.21 0.05 -6.00
N VAL A 268 6.17 -0.64 -6.47
CA VAL A 268 4.94 -0.05 -7.01
C VAL A 268 3.75 -0.69 -6.31
N GLU A 269 2.83 0.14 -5.85
CA GLU A 269 1.57 -0.27 -5.22
C GLU A 269 0.45 -0.25 -6.26
N CYS A 270 -0.47 -1.19 -6.17
CA CYS A 270 -1.73 -1.22 -6.89
C CYS A 270 -2.86 -0.94 -5.89
N GLU A 271 -3.55 0.19 -6.03
CA GLU A 271 -4.61 0.57 -5.07
C GLU A 271 -5.97 0.61 -5.77
N SER A 272 -6.84 -0.33 -5.40
CA SER A 272 -8.22 -0.43 -5.90
C SER A 272 -9.21 0.51 -5.20
N MET A 273 -8.74 1.31 -4.24
CA MET A 273 -9.52 2.16 -3.32
C MET A 273 -10.34 1.40 -2.28
N SER A 274 -10.33 0.06 -2.28
CA SER A 274 -11.02 -0.74 -1.27
C SER A 274 -10.31 -0.76 0.08
N ASN A 275 -9.02 -0.46 0.11
CA ASN A 275 -8.29 -0.40 1.37
C ASN A 275 -8.81 0.79 2.20
N PRO A 276 -9.09 0.59 3.51
CA PRO A 276 -9.41 1.67 4.41
C PRO A 276 -8.27 2.71 4.47
N VAL A 277 -8.62 3.96 4.75
CA VAL A 277 -7.66 5.08 4.88
C VAL A 277 -6.55 4.79 5.90
N SER A 278 -6.82 3.99 6.94
CA SER A 278 -5.82 3.56 7.92
C SER A 278 -4.75 2.64 7.33
N GLN A 279 -5.10 1.73 6.42
CA GLN A 279 -4.14 0.88 5.71
C GLN A 279 -3.33 1.68 4.70
N VAL A 280 -4.00 2.55 3.92
CA VAL A 280 -3.34 3.49 3.00
C VAL A 280 -2.34 4.38 3.76
N SER A 281 -2.70 4.83 4.96
CA SER A 281 -1.80 5.62 5.82
C SER A 281 -0.56 4.84 6.25
N LYS A 282 -0.69 3.54 6.57
CA LYS A 282 0.46 2.68 6.92
C LYS A 282 1.40 2.47 5.73
N MET A 283 0.84 2.24 4.54
CA MET A 283 1.59 2.17 3.29
C MET A 283 2.36 3.49 3.05
N LEU A 284 1.67 4.64 3.10
CA LEU A 284 2.31 5.95 2.92
C LEU A 284 3.38 6.23 3.99
N ASP A 285 3.16 5.84 5.25
CA ASP A 285 4.18 5.93 6.30
C ASP A 285 5.46 5.16 5.95
N ALA A 286 5.33 3.92 5.45
CA ALA A 286 6.47 3.07 5.10
C ALA A 286 7.29 3.67 3.95
N TYR A 287 6.62 4.13 2.88
CA TYR A 287 7.30 4.77 1.74
C TYR A 287 7.88 6.14 2.09
N TYR A 288 7.21 6.92 2.92
CA TYR A 288 7.72 8.21 3.38
C TYR A 288 9.01 8.04 4.18
N GLU A 289 9.07 7.04 5.08
CA GLU A 289 10.28 6.77 5.86
C GLU A 289 11.45 6.33 4.98
N LYS A 290 11.21 5.41 4.03
CA LYS A 290 12.29 4.71 3.32
C LYS A 290 12.74 5.40 2.04
N PHE A 291 11.80 5.97 1.30
CA PHE A 291 12.07 6.43 -0.06
C PHE A 291 11.71 7.91 -0.28
N ARG A 292 10.88 8.50 0.60
CA ARG A 292 10.24 9.83 0.41
C ARG A 292 9.49 9.93 -0.93
N ARG A 293 9.21 8.79 -1.57
CA ARG A 293 8.61 8.67 -2.89
C ARG A 293 7.82 7.38 -3.00
N ILE A 294 6.67 7.40 -3.65
CA ILE A 294 5.83 6.22 -3.91
C ILE A 294 5.27 6.26 -5.34
N PHE A 295 5.14 5.08 -5.95
CA PHE A 295 4.49 4.87 -7.24
C PHE A 295 3.23 4.04 -7.01
N ILE A 296 2.08 4.54 -7.46
CA ILE A 296 0.78 3.90 -7.26
C ILE A 296 0.06 3.78 -8.60
N VAL A 297 -0.37 2.58 -8.94
CA VAL A 297 -1.26 2.30 -10.07
C VAL A 297 -2.69 2.17 -9.53
N VAL A 298 -3.65 2.79 -10.20
CA VAL A 298 -5.06 2.78 -9.80
C VAL A 298 -5.95 2.39 -10.97
N GLY A 299 -7.18 1.93 -10.69
CA GLY A 299 -8.08 1.42 -11.73
C GLY A 299 -8.56 2.45 -12.76
N SER A 300 -8.63 3.74 -12.42
CA SER A 300 -9.23 4.76 -13.29
C SER A 300 -8.73 6.18 -13.02
N ARG A 301 -9.09 7.14 -13.89
CA ARG A 301 -8.76 8.56 -13.67
C ARG A 301 -9.42 9.14 -12.43
N LEU A 302 -10.63 8.69 -12.10
CA LEU A 302 -11.33 9.10 -10.87
C LEU A 302 -10.61 8.53 -9.65
N ALA A 303 -10.23 7.25 -9.68
CA ALA A 303 -9.43 6.62 -8.62
C ALA A 303 -8.09 7.35 -8.38
N ARG A 304 -7.49 7.92 -9.44
CA ARG A 304 -6.29 8.74 -9.31
C ARG A 304 -6.54 10.00 -8.48
N ARG A 305 -7.67 10.68 -8.69
CA ARG A 305 -8.05 11.85 -7.87
C ARG A 305 -8.29 11.45 -6.42
N MET A 306 -9.05 10.38 -6.21
CA MET A 306 -9.32 9.78 -4.89
C MET A 306 -8.02 9.43 -4.13
N MET A 307 -7.03 8.86 -4.81
CA MET A 307 -5.74 8.52 -4.19
C MET A 307 -4.95 9.76 -3.79
N VAL A 308 -4.89 10.78 -4.66
CA VAL A 308 -4.23 12.05 -4.33
C VAL A 308 -4.93 12.71 -3.13
N GLN A 309 -6.26 12.70 -3.09
CA GLN A 309 -7.04 13.21 -1.96
C GLN A 309 -6.72 12.46 -0.65
N ARG A 310 -6.68 11.12 -0.68
CA ARG A 310 -6.30 10.29 0.49
C ARG A 310 -4.87 10.59 0.96
N ALA A 311 -3.94 10.81 0.04
CA ALA A 311 -2.57 11.17 0.37
C ALA A 311 -2.45 12.59 0.98
N CYS A 312 -3.24 13.56 0.49
CA CYS A 312 -3.36 14.89 1.10
C CYS A 312 -3.92 14.82 2.52
N TYR A 313 -4.98 14.02 2.73
CA TYR A 313 -5.52 13.77 4.05
C TYR A 313 -4.47 13.16 5.00
N TRP A 314 -3.74 12.13 4.56
CA TRP A 314 -2.64 11.54 5.33
C TRP A 314 -1.58 12.59 5.70
N ALA A 315 -1.13 13.39 4.72
CA ALA A 315 -0.17 14.47 4.94
C ALA A 315 -0.67 15.50 5.96
N TRP A 316 -1.93 15.89 5.87
CA TRP A 316 -2.60 16.80 6.80
C TRP A 316 -2.83 16.22 8.20
N ARG A 317 -2.76 14.91 8.40
CA ARG A 317 -2.78 14.34 9.76
C ARG A 317 -1.43 14.30 10.46
N ARG A 318 -0.31 14.26 9.72
CA ARG A 318 1.02 14.06 10.34
C ARG A 318 1.52 15.20 11.23
N LYS A 319 0.91 16.39 11.14
CA LYS A 319 1.20 17.62 11.93
C LYS A 319 2.70 17.97 12.02
N GLU A 320 3.50 17.52 11.06
CA GLU A 320 4.95 17.74 10.97
C GLU A 320 5.32 18.19 9.56
N GLU A 321 6.53 18.73 9.40
CA GLU A 321 7.06 19.05 8.08
C GLU A 321 7.27 17.78 7.26
N LEU A 322 6.80 17.83 6.02
CA LEU A 322 6.71 16.67 5.15
C LEU A 322 6.89 17.11 3.71
N VAL A 323 7.81 16.44 3.03
CA VAL A 323 7.94 16.48 1.58
C VAL A 323 7.95 15.04 1.07
N MET A 324 6.97 14.68 0.24
CA MET A 324 6.86 13.35 -0.36
C MET A 324 6.49 13.45 -1.84
N GLU A 325 7.21 12.71 -2.68
CA GLU A 325 6.86 12.56 -4.09
C GLU A 325 5.86 11.41 -4.28
N LEU A 326 4.67 11.74 -4.74
CA LEU A 326 3.63 10.79 -5.09
C LEU A 326 3.52 10.72 -6.61
N ARG A 327 3.66 9.53 -7.19
CA ARG A 327 3.39 9.26 -8.59
C ARG A 327 2.19 8.34 -8.71
N VAL A 328 1.08 8.83 -9.26
CA VAL A 328 -0.14 8.03 -9.44
C VAL A 328 -0.60 8.07 -10.88
N GLU A 329 -0.88 6.91 -11.47
CA GLU A 329 -1.47 6.83 -12.81
C GLU A 329 -2.55 5.75 -12.88
N SER A 330 -3.57 6.01 -13.70
CA SER A 330 -4.60 5.03 -14.01
C SER A 330 -4.04 3.93 -14.91
N ILE A 331 -4.45 2.68 -14.69
CA ILE A 331 -3.96 1.51 -15.42
C ILE A 331 -4.04 1.67 -16.95
N ASP A 332 -5.11 2.28 -17.47
CA ASP A 332 -5.28 2.48 -18.91
C ASP A 332 -4.21 3.39 -19.55
N ARG A 333 -3.62 4.27 -18.74
CA ARG A 333 -2.57 5.24 -19.13
C ARG A 333 -1.19 4.84 -18.63
N LEU A 334 -1.06 3.69 -17.98
CA LEU A 334 0.22 3.19 -17.50
C LEU A 334 1.08 2.77 -18.70
N ASN A 335 2.08 3.59 -18.99
CA ASN A 335 3.11 3.34 -19.99
C ASN A 335 4.46 3.15 -19.30
N ARG A 336 5.12 4.25 -18.92
CA ARG A 336 6.43 4.22 -18.22
C ARG A 336 6.34 4.82 -16.83
N LEU A 337 7.12 4.30 -15.88
CA LEU A 337 7.14 4.81 -14.51
C LEU A 337 7.60 6.28 -14.45
N GLU A 338 8.56 6.67 -15.29
CA GLU A 338 9.08 8.04 -15.33
C GLU A 338 8.04 9.02 -15.88
N SER A 339 7.10 8.53 -16.70
CA SER A 339 6.01 9.32 -17.29
C SER A 339 4.81 9.50 -16.36
N MET A 340 4.73 8.73 -15.27
CA MET A 340 3.61 8.84 -14.32
C MET A 340 3.53 10.27 -13.75
N PRO A 341 2.33 10.86 -13.66
CA PRO A 341 2.13 12.19 -13.11
C PRO A 341 2.75 12.34 -11.72
N LYS A 342 3.61 13.34 -11.58
CA LYS A 342 4.29 13.67 -10.32
C LYS A 342 3.49 14.69 -9.52
N TYR A 343 3.23 14.36 -8.27
CA TYR A 343 2.63 15.18 -7.24
C TYR A 343 3.62 15.31 -6.08
N VAL A 344 3.98 16.52 -5.69
CA VAL A 344 4.82 16.77 -4.51
C VAL A 344 3.90 17.27 -3.40
N LEU A 345 3.70 16.39 -2.42
CA LEU A 345 2.98 16.71 -1.20
C LEU A 345 3.94 17.48 -0.31
N THR A 346 3.59 18.72 0.02
CA THR A 346 4.36 19.56 0.93
C THR A 346 3.47 20.01 2.06
N ARG A 347 3.90 19.73 3.29
CA ARG A 347 3.38 20.37 4.49
C ARG A 347 4.54 21.02 5.22
N LEU A 348 4.40 22.31 5.51
CA LEU A 348 5.34 23.06 6.34
C LEU A 348 4.61 23.40 7.64
N THR A 349 5.25 23.23 8.79
CA THR A 349 4.64 23.50 10.10
C THR A 349 4.84 24.93 10.58
N SER A 350 5.39 25.80 9.74
CA SER A 350 5.51 27.22 10.03
C SER A 350 4.24 27.97 9.65
N ARG A 351 3.80 28.84 10.58
CA ARG A 351 2.76 29.88 10.49
C ARG A 351 3.08 30.93 9.40
N ILE A 352 3.50 30.53 8.21
CA ILE A 352 3.89 31.40 7.11
C ILE A 352 3.02 31.09 5.89
N PHE A 353 1.72 31.26 6.06
CA PHE A 353 0.80 31.62 4.99
C PHE A 353 -0.20 32.64 5.57
N LYS A 354 0.34 33.76 6.07
CA LYS A 354 -0.31 35.06 5.91
C LYS A 354 0.47 35.76 4.82
N ASN A 355 -0.15 35.86 3.64
CA ASN A 355 -0.16 37.02 2.75
C ASN A 355 -1.04 36.68 1.55
#